data_AF-A0A378JSB2-F1
#
_entry.id   AF-A0A378JSB2-F1
#
_cell.length_a   1.000
_cell.length_b   1.000
_cell.length_c   1.000
_cell.angle_alpha   90.00
_cell.angle_beta   90.00
_cell.angle_gamma   90.00
#
_symmetry.space_group_name_H-M   'P 1'
#
loop_
_entity.id
_entity.type
_entity.pdbx_description
1 polymer ?
#
loop_
_entity_poly.entity_id
_entity_poly.type
_entity_poly.pdbx_seq_one_letter_code
_entity_poly.pdbx_strand_id
1 'polypeptide(L)'
;MSTLEMQLLNDLKQKGYANFPFPLPPQQLKRAITAFFKFLDEPEAIKEHINFSIAPNHRRGDVGYKHRSAEDHLYNDNKDFFHFHPAIFDR
;
A
#
# COMPACT_ATOMS: atom_id res chain seq x y z
N MET A 1 25.07 7.72 16.97
CA MET A 1 24.38 6.81 16.03
C MET A 1 24.86 5.39 16.29
N SER A 2 23.96 4.42 16.31
CA SER A 2 24.30 2.99 16.41
C SER A 2 25.03 2.52 15.15
N THR A 3 25.74 1.38 15.24
CA THR A 3 26.36 0.74 14.07
C THR A 3 25.36 0.48 12.94
N LEU A 4 24.13 0.09 13.30
CA LEU A 4 23.04 -0.12 12.34
C LEU A 4 22.63 1.19 11.65
N GLU A 5 22.46 2.28 12.39
CA GLU A 5 22.10 3.58 11.80
C GLU A 5 23.16 4.08 10.82
N MET A 6 24.44 3.91 11.15
CA MET A 6 25.55 4.28 10.26
C MET A 6 25.56 3.43 8.98
N GLN A 7 25.30 2.13 9.10
CA GLN A 7 25.21 1.23 7.95
C GLN A 7 24.03 1.58 7.04
N LEU A 8 22.83 1.80 7.62
CA LEU A 8 21.64 2.21 6.88
C LEU A 8 21.85 3.52 6.13
N LEU A 9 22.46 4.52 6.80
CA LEU A 9 22.77 5.80 6.18
C LEU A 9 23.76 5.65 5.02
N ASN A 10 24.78 4.80 5.18
CA ASN A 10 25.73 4.55 4.11
C ASN A 10 25.07 3.83 2.92
N ASP A 11 24.23 2.83 3.17
CA ASP A 11 23.48 2.13 2.13
C ASP A 11 22.54 3.07 1.38
N LEU A 12 21.81 3.95 2.09
CA LEU A 12 20.97 4.97 1.47
C LEU A 12 21.76 5.91 0.57
N LYS A 13 22.93 6.39 1.01
CA LYS A 13 23.79 7.29 0.23
C LYS A 13 24.33 6.63 -1.04
N GLN A 14 24.74 5.37 -0.94
CA GLN A 14 25.43 4.67 -2.04
C GLN A 14 24.45 3.99 -3.02
N LYS A 15 23.30 3.51 -2.53
CA LYS A 15 22.38 2.66 -3.29
C LYS A 15 21.00 3.28 -3.52
N GLY A 16 20.63 4.31 -2.75
CA GLY A 16 19.28 4.87 -2.75
C GLY A 16 18.23 4.01 -2.03
N TYR A 17 18.64 2.90 -1.40
CA TYR A 17 17.80 2.04 -0.56
C TYR A 17 18.65 1.36 0.52
N ALA A 18 18.01 0.88 1.58
CA ALA A 18 18.65 0.09 2.63
C ALA A 18 17.72 -1.02 3.11
N ASN A 19 18.29 -2.18 3.45
CA ASN A 19 17.54 -3.26 4.06
C ASN A 19 17.41 -2.98 5.56
N PHE A 20 16.17 -2.88 6.03
CA PHE A 20 15.87 -2.61 7.44
C PHE A 20 15.24 -3.84 8.09
N PRO A 21 15.66 -4.22 9.32
CA PRO A 21 14.97 -5.25 10.09
C PRO A 21 13.51 -4.89 10.31
N PHE A 22 12.60 -5.62 9.66
CA PHE A 22 11.19 -5.30 9.73
C PHE A 22 10.59 -5.83 11.05
N PRO A 23 9.93 -4.98 11.86
CA PRO A 23 9.51 -5.36 13.21
C PRO A 23 8.27 -6.27 13.25
N LEU A 24 7.75 -6.73 12.11
CA LEU A 24 6.60 -7.62 12.04
C LEU A 24 7.00 -9.07 11.75
N PRO A 25 6.38 -10.06 12.43
CA PRO A 25 6.60 -11.47 12.12
C PRO A 25 6.23 -11.79 10.66
N PRO A 26 7.00 -12.65 9.97
CA PRO A 26 6.69 -13.06 8.60
C PRO A 26 5.29 -13.67 8.44
N GLN A 27 4.76 -14.32 9.48
CA GLN A 27 3.41 -14.88 9.47
C GLN A 27 2.33 -13.79 9.37
N GLN A 28 2.51 -12.64 10.02
CA GLN A 28 1.55 -11.55 9.96
C GLN A 28 1.52 -10.93 8.57
N LEU A 29 2.69 -10.75 7.94
CA LEU A 29 2.79 -10.32 6.54
C LEU A 29 2.07 -11.29 5.60
N LYS A 30 2.32 -12.60 5.74
CA LYS A 30 1.65 -13.63 4.93
C LYS A 30 0.13 -13.57 5.07
N ARG A 31 -0.40 -13.37 6.29
CA ARG A 31 -1.85 -13.24 6.51
C ARG A 31 -2.44 -12.03 5.79
N ALA A 32 -1.77 -10.87 5.83
CA ALA A 32 -2.21 -9.68 5.13
C ALA A 32 -2.20 -9.87 3.60
N ILE A 33 -1.13 -10.49 3.07
CA ILE A 33 -1.00 -10.81 1.66
C ILE A 33 -2.13 -11.75 1.20
N THR A 34 -2.32 -12.87 1.91
CA THR A 34 -3.38 -13.84 1.59
C THR A 34 -4.77 -13.22 1.68
N ALA A 35 -5.03 -12.36 2.68
CA ALA A 35 -6.30 -11.67 2.81
C ALA A 35 -6.56 -10.72 1.62
N PHE A 36 -5.55 -9.98 1.18
CA PHE A 36 -5.68 -9.11 0.02
C PHE A 36 -5.93 -9.89 -1.27
N PHE A 37 -5.21 -10.99 -1.52
CA PHE A 37 -5.48 -11.82 -2.69
C PHE A 37 -6.89 -12.42 -2.68
N LYS A 38 -7.34 -12.93 -1.53
CA LYS A 38 -8.72 -13.40 -1.38
C LYS A 38 -9.74 -12.28 -1.66
N PHE A 39 -9.46 -11.06 -1.21
CA PHE A 39 -10.31 -9.91 -1.48
C PHE A 39 -10.41 -9.57 -2.98
N LEU A 40 -9.35 -9.80 -3.77
CA LEU A 40 -9.40 -9.54 -5.21
C LEU A 40 -10.40 -10.44 -5.97
N ASP A 41 -10.65 -11.64 -5.43
CA ASP A 41 -11.61 -12.62 -5.95
C ASP A 41 -13.07 -12.28 -5.58
N GLU A 42 -13.30 -11.31 -4.71
CA GLU A 42 -14.65 -10.89 -4.32
C GLU A 42 -15.36 -10.15 -5.47
N PRO A 43 -16.71 -10.16 -5.50
CA PRO A 43 -17.48 -9.39 -6.48
C PRO A 43 -17.14 -7.90 -6.46
N GLU A 44 -17.24 -7.24 -7.63
CA GLU A 44 -16.92 -5.82 -7.77
C GLU A 44 -17.67 -4.93 -6.76
N ALA A 45 -18.96 -5.21 -6.53
CA ALA A 45 -19.77 -4.49 -5.53
C ALA A 45 -19.20 -4.56 -4.10
N ILE A 46 -18.53 -5.66 -3.73
CA ILE A 46 -17.84 -5.79 -2.44
C ILE A 46 -16.53 -5.01 -2.47
N LYS A 47 -15.76 -5.12 -3.55
CA LYS A 47 -14.46 -4.45 -3.68
C LYS A 47 -14.59 -2.93 -3.65
N GLU A 48 -15.61 -2.40 -4.34
CA GLU A 48 -15.88 -0.97 -4.42
C GLU A 48 -16.62 -0.38 -3.21
N HIS A 49 -17.12 -1.23 -2.30
CA HIS A 49 -17.87 -0.78 -1.12
C HIS A 49 -17.06 0.21 -0.26
N ILE A 50 -15.75 0.00 -0.18
CA ILE A 50 -14.81 0.92 0.45
C ILE A 50 -14.08 1.65 -0.67
N ASN A 51 -14.62 2.80 -1.08
CA ASN A 51 -14.00 3.70 -2.05
C ASN A 51 -14.44 5.14 -1.76
N PHE A 52 -13.61 5.90 -1.05
CA PHE A 52 -13.93 7.29 -0.71
C PHE A 52 -12.67 8.15 -0.60
N SER A 53 -12.85 9.47 -0.60
CA SER A 53 -11.76 10.42 -0.40
C SER A 53 -11.92 11.13 0.94
N ILE A 54 -10.86 11.15 1.76
CA ILE A 54 -10.80 11.95 3.00
C ILE A 54 -10.34 13.39 2.74
N ALA A 55 -9.88 13.70 1.52
CA ALA A 55 -9.44 15.03 1.12
C ALA A 55 -9.87 15.27 -0.34
N PRO A 56 -11.03 15.90 -0.60
CA PRO A 56 -11.63 16.00 -1.94
C PRO A 56 -10.70 16.60 -2.99
N ASN A 57 -9.76 17.46 -2.57
CA ASN A 57 -8.83 18.15 -3.46
C ASN A 57 -7.43 17.53 -3.50
N HIS A 58 -7.21 16.37 -2.87
CA HIS A 58 -5.88 15.78 -2.75
C HIS A 58 -5.87 14.30 -3.17
N ARG A 59 -5.09 13.96 -4.20
CA ARG A 59 -4.86 12.57 -4.68
C ARG A 59 -4.32 11.59 -3.61
N ARG A 60 -3.93 12.10 -2.43
CA ARG A 60 -3.41 11.30 -1.31
C ARG A 60 -4.49 10.94 -0.28
N GLY A 61 -5.74 11.38 -0.51
CA GLY A 61 -6.86 11.12 0.39
C GLY A 61 -7.73 9.92 -0.02
N ASP A 62 -7.41 9.23 -1.11
CA ASP A 62 -8.25 8.12 -1.54
C ASP A 62 -8.02 6.88 -0.67
N VAL A 63 -9.11 6.37 -0.10
CA VAL A 63 -9.17 5.20 0.78
C VAL A 63 -9.92 4.08 0.07
N GLY A 64 -9.40 2.86 0.21
CA GLY A 64 -10.02 1.65 -0.28
C GLY A 64 -9.45 1.10 -1.56
N TYR A 65 -10.23 0.27 -2.25
CA TYR A 65 -9.80 -0.44 -3.45
C TYR A 65 -9.68 0.49 -4.66
N LYS A 66 -8.64 0.28 -5.46
CA LYS A 66 -8.40 0.98 -6.71
C LYS A 66 -7.89 0.00 -7.75
N HIS A 67 -8.50 0.07 -8.92
CA HIS A 67 -7.98 -0.50 -10.15
C HIS A 67 -7.35 0.63 -10.98
N ARG A 68 -6.19 0.38 -11.57
CA ARG A 68 -5.57 1.26 -12.57
C ARG A 68 -5.22 0.46 -13.80
N SER A 69 -5.62 0.97 -14.95
CA SER A 69 -5.15 0.51 -16.25
C SER A 69 -4.10 1.46 -16.81
N ALA A 70 -3.07 0.89 -17.43
CA ALA A 70 -2.08 1.63 -18.22
C ALA A 70 -2.71 2.31 -19.45
N GLU A 71 -3.86 1.83 -19.90
CA GLU A 71 -4.61 2.41 -21.01
C GLU A 71 -5.25 3.76 -20.62
N ASP A 72 -5.54 3.98 -19.34
CA ASP A 72 -6.22 5.20 -18.87
C ASP A 72 -5.29 6.43 -18.88
N HIS A 73 -3.98 6.24 -18.73
CA HIS A 73 -3.01 7.34 -18.63
C HIS A 73 -1.56 6.88 -18.86
N LEU A 74 -0.74 7.68 -19.55
CA LEU A 74 0.67 7.36 -19.90
C LEU A 74 1.56 7.01 -18.68
N TYR A 75 1.20 7.49 -17.50
CA TYR A 75 1.94 7.25 -16.25
C TYR A 75 1.32 6.16 -15.36
N ASN A 76 0.28 5.48 -15.83
CA ASN A 76 -0.32 4.37 -15.10
C ASN A 76 0.39 3.06 -15.43
N ASP A 77 0.56 2.24 -14.41
CA ASP A 77 0.79 0.81 -14.48
C ASP A 77 -0.53 0.06 -14.30
N ASN A 78 -0.61 -1.15 -14.86
CA ASN A 78 -1.71 -2.07 -14.58
C ASN A 78 -1.56 -2.58 -13.14
N LYS A 79 -2.47 -2.17 -12.25
CA LYS A 79 -2.44 -2.65 -10.87
C LYS A 79 -3.77 -2.54 -10.14
N ASP A 80 -3.92 -3.49 -9.23
CA ASP A 80 -4.94 -3.50 -8.18
C ASP A 80 -4.29 -3.24 -6.83
N PHE A 81 -4.82 -2.29 -6.06
CA PHE A 81 -4.28 -1.97 -4.75
C PHE A 81 -5.38 -1.49 -3.80
N PHE A 82 -5.07 -1.55 -2.50
CA PHE A 82 -5.93 -1.07 -1.44
C PHE A 82 -5.20 -0.03 -0.60
N HIS A 83 -5.76 1.18 -0.50
CA HIS A 83 -5.26 2.21 0.40
C HIS A 83 -5.97 2.11 1.75
N PHE A 84 -5.27 1.60 2.76
CA PHE A 84 -5.79 1.59 4.13
C PHE A 84 -5.67 2.99 4.77
N HIS A 85 -6.74 3.45 5.39
CA HIS A 85 -6.75 4.60 6.28
C HIS A 85 -7.70 4.33 7.46
N PRO A 86 -7.36 4.72 8.71
CA PRO A 86 -8.21 4.47 9.88
C PRO A 86 -9.64 4.99 9.78
N ALA A 87 -9.87 6.04 8.98
CA ALA A 87 -11.22 6.59 8.73
C ALA A 87 -12.23 5.58 8.14
N ILE A 88 -11.80 4.40 7.71
CA ILE A 88 -12.70 3.30 7.35
C ILE A 88 -13.57 2.85 8.54
N PHE A 89 -13.08 2.98 9.77
CA PHE A 89 -13.79 2.55 10.97
C PHE A 89 -14.84 3.55 11.46
N ASP A 90 -14.82 4.77 10.93
CA ASP A 90 -15.80 5.81 11.26
C ASP A 90 -17.02 5.78 10.31
N ARG A 91 -17.13 4.73 9.48
CA ARG A 91 -18.21 4.53 8.50
C ARG A 91 -19.14 3.39 8.89
#